data_AF-A0AA42GSL0-F1
#
_entry.id   AF-A0AA42GSL0-F1
#
_cell.length_a   1.000
_cell.length_b   1.000
_cell.length_c   1.000
_cell.angle_alpha   90.00
_cell.angle_beta   90.00
_cell.angle_gamma   90.00
#
_symmetry.space_group_name_H-M   'P 1'
#
loop_
_entity.id
_entity.type
_entity.pdbx_description
1 polymer ?
#
loop_
_entity_poly.entity_id
_entity_poly.type
_entity_poly.pdbx_seq_one_letter_code
_entity_poly.pdbx_strand_id
1 'polypeptide(L)' 'MADQYIYDVDELSRDNDGSIICRCPHCQNITGLEGQEFEDVRGEQYTCRCGGMFQIASGARRVRDPENLRLNKGIPE' A
#
# COMPACT_ATOMS: atom_id res chain seq x y z
N MET A 1 12.75 21.79 8.39
CA MET A 1 11.58 20.95 8.69
C MET A 1 11.62 19.84 7.67
N ALA A 2 11.91 18.61 8.07
CA ALA A 2 11.91 17.50 7.12
C ALA A 2 10.44 17.15 6.88
N ASP A 3 9.90 17.59 5.74
CA ASP A 3 8.68 17.02 5.18
C ASP A 3 8.91 15.52 5.07
N GLN A 4 8.45 14.76 6.07
CA GLN A 4 8.34 13.32 5.95
C GLN A 4 7.26 13.09 4.90
N TYR A 5 7.67 13.00 3.65
CA TYR A 5 6.80 12.62 2.55
C TYR A 5 6.27 11.22 2.86
N ILE A 6 5.04 11.17 3.38
CA ILE A 6 4.30 9.92 3.49
C ILE A 6 3.90 9.57 2.06
N TYR A 7 4.42 8.46 1.55
CA TYR A 7 4.08 8.00 0.22
C TYR A 7 2.65 7.47 0.19
N ASP A 8 1.86 7.92 -0.78
CA ASP A 8 0.55 7.36 -1.05
C ASP A 8 0.65 6.10 -1.92
N VAL A 9 -0.19 5.12 -1.60
CA VAL A 9 -0.37 3.88 -2.36
C VAL A 9 -1.71 3.93 -3.06
N ASP A 10 -1.66 3.97 -4.39
CA ASP A 10 -2.85 4.08 -5.23
C ASP A 10 -3.46 2.73 -5.61
N GLU A 11 -2.77 1.62 -5.34
CA GLU A 11 -3.19 0.28 -5.78
C GLU A 11 -3.24 -0.73 -4.63
N LEU A 12 -4.37 -1.41 -4.55
CA LEU A 12 -4.64 -2.46 -3.57
C LEU A 12 -5.04 -3.73 -4.30
N SER A 13 -4.68 -4.90 -3.78
CA SER A 13 -5.17 -6.19 -4.27
C SER A 13 -5.70 -7.01 -3.12
N ARG A 14 -6.36 -8.12 -3.42
CA ARG A 14 -6.55 -9.20 -2.45
C ARG A 14 -5.58 -10.32 -2.73
N ASP A 15 -5.08 -10.91 -1.66
CA ASP A 15 -4.31 -12.15 -1.71
C ASP A 15 -5.25 -13.36 -1.83
N ASN A 16 -4.70 -14.55 -2.06
CA ASN A 16 -5.48 -15.78 -2.22
C ASN A 16 -6.26 -16.14 -0.94
N ASP A 17 -5.72 -15.78 0.22
CA ASP A 17 -6.35 -15.94 1.53
C ASP A 17 -7.43 -14.88 1.82
N GLY A 18 -7.72 -13.99 0.88
CA GLY A 18 -8.74 -12.95 1.01
C GLY A 18 -8.28 -11.68 1.73
N SER A 19 -7.08 -11.69 2.32
CA SER A 19 -6.43 -10.54 2.94
C SER A 19 -6.19 -9.42 1.93
N ILE A 20 -6.39 -8.17 2.34
CA ILE A 20 -6.06 -7.00 1.52
C ILE A 20 -4.55 -6.81 1.57
N ILE A 21 -3.94 -6.62 0.41
CA ILE A 21 -2.51 -6.44 0.26
C ILE A 21 -2.23 -5.23 -0.61
N CYS A 22 -1.08 -4.60 -0.37
CA CYS A 22 -0.57 -3.53 -1.20
C CYS A 22 0.93 -3.70 -1.40
N ARG A 23 1.48 -3.01 -2.41
CA ARG A 23 2.93 -2.93 -2.58
C ARG A 23 3.47 -1.80 -1.72
N CYS A 24 4.52 -2.04 -0.95
CA CYS A 24 5.16 -0.99 -0.17
C CYS A 24 5.93 -0.03 -1.11
N PRO A 25 5.75 1.30 -1.01
CA PRO A 25 6.49 2.26 -1.82
C PRO A 25 7.99 2.28 -1.54
N HIS A 26 8.40 1.94 -0.31
CA HIS A 26 9.80 1.98 0.12
C HIS A 26 10.61 0.77 -0.35
N CYS A 27 10.11 -0.44 -0.09
CA CYS A 27 10.85 -1.68 -0.36
C CYS A 27 10.26 -2.54 -1.48
N GLN A 28 9.14 -2.10 -2.09
CA GLN A 28 8.43 -2.82 -3.16
C GLN A 28 7.92 -4.23 -2.78
N ASN A 29 8.04 -4.63 -1.51
CA ASN A 29 7.47 -5.88 -1.02
C ASN A 29 5.95 -5.75 -0.85
N ILE A 30 5.25 -6.86 -1.07
CA ILE A 30 3.83 -6.98 -0.78
C ILE A 30 3.64 -7.06 0.73
N THR A 31 2.77 -6.21 1.27
CA THR A 31 2.39 -6.20 2.68
C THR A 31 0.89 -6.41 2.82
N GLY A 32 0.49 -7.17 3.83
CA GLY A 32 -0.91 -7.26 4.25
C GLY A 32 -1.34 -5.98 4.96
N LEU A 33 -2.59 -5.59 4.74
CA LEU A 33 -3.27 -4.50 5.42
C LEU A 33 -4.32 -5.10 6.36
N GLU A 34 -4.49 -4.48 7.53
CA GLU A 34 -5.53 -4.85 8.47
C GLU A 34 -6.82 -4.13 8.07
N GLY A 35 -7.72 -4.86 7.40
CA GLY A 35 -9.04 -4.39 6.96
C GLY A 35 -9.83 -5.50 6.28
N GLN A 36 -11.16 -5.46 6.38
CA GLN A 36 -12.03 -6.46 5.74
C GLN A 36 -12.44 -5.99 4.34
N GLU A 37 -12.74 -4.70 4.21
CA GLU A 37 -13.12 -4.04 2.97
C GLU A 37 -12.04 -3.05 2.52
N PHE A 38 -11.99 -2.78 1.20
CA PHE A 38 -11.06 -1.80 0.66
C PHE A 38 -11.35 -0.39 1.16
N GLU A 39 -12.59 -0.11 1.57
CA GLU A 39 -13.00 1.17 2.13
C GLU A 39 -12.43 1.38 3.54
N ASP A 40 -12.24 0.31 4.31
CA ASP A 40 -11.65 0.38 5.65
C ASP A 40 -10.19 0.82 5.62
N VAL A 41 -9.46 0.43 4.58
CA VAL A 41 -8.02 0.70 4.48
C VAL A 41 -7.70 1.99 3.74
N ARG A 42 -8.66 2.60 3.03
CA ARG A 42 -8.46 3.80 2.22
C ARG A 42 -8.38 5.05 3.09
N GLY A 43 -7.35 5.86 2.89
CA GLY A 43 -7.07 7.03 3.72
C GLY A 43 -6.29 6.71 5.01
N GLU A 44 -6.09 5.43 5.32
CA GLU A 44 -5.37 4.99 6.50
C GLU A 44 -3.85 4.94 6.25
N GLN A 45 -3.10 5.09 7.34
CA GLN A 45 -1.64 5.02 7.34
C GLN A 45 -1.16 3.69 7.90
N TYR A 46 -0.17 3.11 7.23
CA TYR A 46 0.43 1.84 7.59
C TYR A 46 1.94 1.94 7.60
N THR A 47 2.56 1.15 8.48
CA THR A 47 4.01 1.03 8.57
C THR A 47 4.42 -0.32 8.01
N CYS A 48 5.23 -0.29 6.95
CA CYS A 48 5.78 -1.52 6.40
C CYS A 48 6.81 -2.13 7.36
N ARG A 49 7.06 -3.45 7.26
CA ARG A 49 8.13 -4.14 7.96
C ARG A 49 9.54 -3.58 7.66
N CYS A 50 9.72 -2.87 6.55
CA CYS A 50 10.98 -2.17 6.26
C CYS A 50 11.19 -0.89 7.08
N GLY A 51 10.23 -0.49 7.92
CA GLY A 51 10.26 0.74 8.70
C GLY A 51 9.73 1.97 7.96
N GLY A 52 9.33 1.82 6.69
CA GLY A 52 8.77 2.90 5.89
C GLY A 52 7.26 3.07 6.15
N MET A 53 6.86 4.29 6.49
CA MET A 53 5.45 4.68 6.60
C MET A 53 4.87 5.06 5.24
N PHE A 54 3.64 4.64 4.99
CA PHE A 54 2.90 4.97 3.78
C PHE A 54 1.42 5.13 4.11
N GLN A 55 0.70 5.84 3.25
CA GLN A 55 -0.74 6.02 3.34
C GLN A 55 -1.40 5.31 2.17
N ILE A 56 -2.60 4.77 2.36
CA ILE A 56 -3.40 4.30 1.23
C ILE A 56 -4.20 5.50 0.70
N ALA A 57 -4.07 5.80 -0.60
CA ALA A 57 -4.82 6.89 -1.19
C ALA A 57 -6.34 6.67 -1.01
N SER A 58 -7.11 7.70 -0.67
CA SER A 58 -8.57 7.58 -0.56
C SER A 58 -9.22 7.13 -1.88
N GLY A 59 -8.57 7.42 -3.01
CA GLY A 59 -8.94 6.98 -4.35
C GLY A 59 -8.30 5.67 -4.80
N ALA A 60 -7.66 4.90 -3.90
CA ALA A 60 -6.90 3.73 -4.29
C ALA A 60 -7.76 2.70 -5.05
N ARG A 61 -7.28 2.30 -6.22
CA ARG A 61 -7.95 1.35 -7.09
C ARG A 61 -7.66 -0.08 -6.68
N ARG A 62 -8.68 -0.92 -6.82
CA ARG A 62 -8.52 -2.36 -6.68
C ARG A 62 -7.96 -2.96 -7.95
N VAL A 63 -6.86 -3.67 -7.83
CA VAL A 63 -6.29 -4.57 -8.82
C VAL A 63 -6.76 -5.98 -8.46
N ARG A 64 -7.11 -6.77 -9.49
CA ARG A 64 -7.66 -8.12 -9.27
C ARG A 64 -6.59 -9.09 -8.82
N ASP A 65 -5.42 -9.02 -9.45
CA ASP A 65 -4.33 -9.97 -9.26
C ASP A 65 -3.12 -9.26 -8.63
N PRO A 66 -2.49 -9.83 -7.59
CA PRO A 66 -1.34 -9.23 -6.91
C PRO A 66 -0.14 -9.00 -7.83
N GLU A 67 0.03 -9.86 -8.85
CA GLU A 67 1.08 -9.71 -9.86
C GLU A 67 0.95 -8.42 -10.69
N ASN A 68 -0.27 -7.91 -10.81
CA ASN A 68 -0.60 -6.69 -11.56
C ASN A 68 -0.44 -5.42 -10.71
N LEU A 69 -0.14 -5.54 -9.40
CA LEU A 69 0.27 -4.38 -8.60
C LEU A 69 1.53 -3.78 -9.24
N ARG A 70 1.46 -2.51 -9.60
CA ARG A 70 2.58 -1.80 -10.20
C ARG A 70 3.60 -1.45 -9.12
N LEU A 71 4.83 -1.21 -9.55
CA LEU A 71 5.84 -0.64 -8.67
C LEU A 71 5.38 0.76 -8.27
N ASN A 72 5.42 1.03 -6.97
CA ASN A 72 5.12 2.35 -6.45
C ASN A 72 6.30 3.27 -6.71
N LYS A 73 6.02 4.52 -7.10
CA LYS A 73 7.05 5.49 -7.51
C LYS A 73 7.94 5.99 -6.37
N GLY A 74 7.60 5.68 -5.12
CA GLY A 74 8.22 6.22 -3.91
C GLY A 74 9.53 5.56 -3.46
N ILE A 75 10.36 5.07 -4.38
CA ILE A 75 11.71 4.60 -4.03
C ILE A 75 12.56 5.87 -3.81
N PRO A 76 13.02 6.19 -2.59
CA PRO A 76 14.07 7.18 -2.45
C PRO A 76 15.34 6.65 -3.14
N GLU A 77 15.92 7.45 -4.04
CA GLU A 77 17.19 7.14 -4.72
C GLU A 77 18.33 6.80 -3.76
#